data_AF-A0A7S3W9E7-F1
#
_entry.id   AF-A0A7S3W9E7-F1
#
_cell.length_a   1.000
_cell.length_b   1.000
_cell.length_c   1.000
_cell.angle_alpha   90.00
_cell.angle_beta   90.00
_cell.angle_gamma   90.00
#
_symmetry.space_group_name_H-M   'P 1'
#
loop_
_entity.id
_entity.type
_entity.pdbx_description
1 polymer ?
#
loop_
_entity_poly.entity_id
_entity_poly.type
_entity_poly.pdbx_seq_one_letter_code
_entity_poly.pdbx_strand_id
1 'polypeptide(L)'
;VIGLPPVLQFGNNWMKETVGKDVLMGKKRICLAITEPSGGSDVANLLTRAEKTPDGKHYLVSGTKKWITGGCESEYFTTAVRTGGKGQNGVSMLLIERGPGVETTHIPTSYSAAAGTAYVTFQNAKVPVENLIGMENMGFLCIMYNFNHERWFIIAYILSATRGVIEQ
;
A
#
# COMPACT_ATOMS: atom_id res chain seq x y z
N VAL A 1 -10.08 0.82 3.34
CA VAL A 1 -10.71 -0.33 2.62
C VAL A 1 -9.67 -1.16 1.87
N ILE A 2 -8.74 -0.56 1.12
CA ILE A 2 -7.85 -1.30 0.21
C ILE A 2 -6.45 -1.66 0.75
N GLY A 3 -5.99 -1.02 1.84
CA GLY A 3 -4.65 -1.25 2.41
C GLY A 3 -4.52 -2.49 3.30
N LEU A 4 -5.59 -2.87 4.01
CA LEU A 4 -5.57 -3.98 4.96
C LEU A 4 -5.66 -5.39 4.34
N PRO A 5 -6.44 -5.64 3.27
CA PRO A 5 -6.63 -7.00 2.79
C PRO A 5 -5.35 -7.77 2.41
N PRO A 6 -4.31 -7.15 1.79
CA PRO A 6 -3.05 -7.87 1.54
C PRO A 6 -2.38 -8.35 2.83
N VAL A 7 -2.47 -7.57 3.91
CA VAL A 7 -1.94 -7.93 5.22
C VAL A 7 -2.68 -9.14 5.80
N LEU A 8 -4.01 -9.13 5.77
CA LEU A 8 -4.80 -10.24 6.30
C LEU A 8 -4.64 -11.53 5.49
N GLN A 9 -4.50 -11.39 4.16
CA GLN A 9 -4.38 -12.53 3.26
C GLN A 9 -2.97 -13.15 3.29
N PHE A 10 -1.93 -12.33 3.15
CA PHE A 10 -0.56 -12.78 2.86
C PHE A 10 0.45 -12.43 3.96
N GLY A 11 0.08 -11.60 4.94
CA GLY A 11 0.95 -11.25 6.06
C GLY A 11 1.24 -12.44 6.98
N ASN A 12 2.27 -12.31 7.81
CA ASN A 12 2.57 -13.28 8.86
C ASN A 12 1.60 -13.13 10.06
N ASN A 13 1.73 -14.01 11.07
CA ASN A 13 0.84 -13.99 12.24
C ASN A 13 0.87 -12.67 13.00
N TRP A 14 2.05 -12.07 13.20
CA TRP A 14 2.17 -10.77 13.86
C TRP A 14 1.37 -9.70 13.13
N MET A 15 1.44 -9.63 11.80
CA MET A 15 0.67 -8.64 11.04
C MET A 15 -0.85 -8.89 11.17
N LYS A 16 -1.30 -10.14 11.10
CA LYS A 16 -2.74 -10.46 11.21
C LYS A 16 -3.28 -10.12 12.60
N GLU A 17 -2.54 -10.48 13.65
CA GLU A 17 -2.98 -10.35 15.04
C GLU A 17 -2.80 -8.93 15.59
N THR A 18 -1.76 -8.22 15.15
CA THR A 18 -1.45 -6.87 15.64
C THR A 18 -2.00 -5.81 14.69
N VAL A 19 -1.49 -5.76 13.46
CA VAL A 19 -1.84 -4.73 12.47
C VAL A 19 -3.31 -4.86 12.07
N GLY A 20 -3.77 -6.10 11.85
CA GLY A 20 -5.18 -6.39 11.58
C GLY A 20 -6.08 -5.90 12.71
N LYS A 21 -5.74 -6.21 13.97
CA LYS A 21 -6.51 -5.76 15.12
C LYS A 21 -6.51 -4.24 15.28
N ASP A 22 -5.34 -3.61 15.20
CA ASP A 22 -5.23 -2.15 15.34
C ASP A 22 -6.07 -1.40 14.32
N VAL A 23 -6.07 -1.86 13.07
CA VAL A 23 -6.85 -1.25 11.98
C VAL A 23 -8.35 -1.52 12.15
N LEU A 24 -8.74 -2.78 12.43
CA LEU A 24 -10.15 -3.14 12.60
C LEU A 24 -10.79 -2.50 13.84
N MET A 25 -10.01 -2.24 14.89
CA MET A 25 -10.45 -1.48 16.06
C MET A 25 -10.41 0.04 15.85
N GLY A 26 -9.95 0.53 14.70
CA GLY A 26 -9.84 1.96 14.41
C GLY A 26 -8.77 2.71 15.21
N LYS A 27 -7.83 1.99 15.84
CA LYS A 27 -6.72 2.59 16.62
C LYS A 27 -5.63 3.16 15.72
N LYS A 28 -5.42 2.54 14.57
CA LYS A 28 -4.48 2.96 13.53
C LYS A 28 -5.13 2.85 12.16
N ARG A 29 -4.63 3.61 11.20
CA ARG A 29 -5.07 3.66 9.82
C ARG A 29 -4.01 3.04 8.91
N ILE A 30 -4.50 2.45 7.83
CA ILE A 30 -3.66 1.80 6.82
C ILE A 30 -4.08 2.22 5.42
N CYS A 31 -3.09 2.52 4.58
CA CYS A 31 -3.28 2.85 3.17
C CYS A 31 -2.54 1.87 2.25
N LEU A 32 -2.91 1.91 0.97
CA LEU A 32 -2.29 1.12 -0.08
C LEU A 32 -1.42 2.03 -0.95
N ALA A 33 -0.12 1.72 -1.05
CA ALA A 33 0.89 2.57 -1.64
C ALA A 33 1.55 1.88 -2.86
N ILE A 34 0.86 1.91 -4.01
CA ILE A 34 1.30 1.28 -5.27
C ILE A 34 1.78 2.31 -6.28
N THR A 35 0.86 3.18 -6.71
CA THR A 35 1.04 4.16 -7.79
C THR A 35 2.20 5.11 -7.52
N GLU A 36 2.94 5.43 -8.56
CA GLU A 36 4.11 6.30 -8.51
C GLU A 36 3.94 7.52 -9.42
N PRO A 37 4.72 8.59 -9.23
CA PRO A 37 4.80 9.68 -10.19
C PRO A 37 5.16 9.22 -11.61
N SER A 38 5.94 8.15 -11.74
CA SER A 38 6.39 7.55 -13.00
C SER A 38 5.31 6.73 -13.71
N GLY A 39 4.27 6.28 -13.01
CA GLY A 39 3.23 5.44 -13.60
C GLY A 39 2.25 4.83 -12.61
N GLY A 40 1.05 4.49 -13.11
CA GLY A 40 -0.01 3.83 -12.35
C GLY A 40 -0.44 2.50 -12.97
N SER A 41 -0.87 2.50 -14.25
CA SER A 41 -1.37 1.30 -14.92
C SER A 41 -0.32 0.20 -15.06
N ASP A 42 0.95 0.57 -15.27
CA ASP A 42 2.07 -0.36 -15.40
C ASP A 42 2.78 -0.58 -14.06
N VAL A 43 2.10 -1.29 -13.16
CA VAL A 43 2.64 -1.63 -11.82
C VAL A 43 3.94 -2.45 -11.91
N ALA A 44 4.14 -3.22 -12.98
CA ALA A 44 5.31 -4.07 -13.16
C ALA A 44 6.61 -3.26 -13.30
N ASN A 45 6.52 -2.00 -13.71
CA ASN A 45 7.65 -1.09 -13.93
C ASN A 45 7.79 0.01 -12.87
N LEU A 46 7.23 -0.20 -11.67
CA LEU A 46 7.47 0.68 -10.53
C LEU A 46 8.96 0.82 -10.19
N LEU A 47 9.35 1.96 -9.65
CA LEU A 47 10.73 2.39 -9.42
C LEU A 47 11.12 2.44 -7.95
N THR A 48 10.17 2.54 -7.01
CA THR A 48 10.48 2.51 -5.56
C THR A 48 11.24 1.24 -5.24
N ARG A 49 12.44 1.36 -4.66
CA ARG A 49 13.34 0.23 -4.39
C ARG A 49 13.36 -0.12 -2.92
N ALA A 50 13.62 -1.39 -2.64
CA ALA A 50 13.87 -1.91 -1.31
C ALA A 50 15.11 -2.80 -1.36
N GLU A 51 16.21 -2.33 -0.79
CA GLU A 51 17.50 -3.03 -0.80
C GLU A 51 17.80 -3.61 0.59
N LYS A 52 18.22 -4.87 0.66
CA LYS A 52 18.57 -5.49 1.95
C LYS A 52 19.83 -4.84 2.52
N THR A 53 19.83 -4.57 3.83
CA THR A 53 21.03 -4.18 4.57
C THR A 53 22.07 -5.30 4.53
N PRO A 54 23.38 -5.01 4.73
CA PRO A 54 24.43 -6.02 4.71
C PRO A 54 24.22 -7.19 5.69
N ASP A 55 23.57 -6.93 6.82
CA ASP A 55 23.22 -7.94 7.82
C ASP A 55 21.97 -8.76 7.46
N GLY A 56 21.28 -8.42 6.37
CA GLY A 56 20.08 -9.09 5.88
C GLY A 56 18.84 -8.91 6.76
N LYS A 57 18.87 -8.02 7.77
CA LYS A 57 17.78 -7.88 8.74
C LYS A 57 16.72 -6.85 8.35
N HIS A 58 17.07 -5.91 7.48
CA HIS A 58 16.16 -4.84 7.07
C HIS A 58 16.23 -4.60 5.57
N TYR A 59 15.17 -4.04 5.02
CA TYR A 59 15.16 -3.33 3.75
C TYR A 59 15.37 -1.83 4.00
N LEU A 60 16.14 -1.19 3.14
CA LEU A 60 16.18 0.27 2.99
C LEU A 60 15.31 0.64 1.80
N VAL A 61 14.19 1.32 2.08
CA VAL A 61 13.19 1.67 1.07
C VAL A 61 13.38 3.11 0.62
N SER A 62 13.49 3.31 -0.70
CA SER A 62 13.66 4.62 -1.31
C SER A 62 12.79 4.78 -2.56
N GLY A 63 12.02 5.86 -2.61
CA GLY A 63 11.14 6.18 -3.72
C GLY A 63 9.93 7.02 -3.30
N THR A 64 9.04 7.31 -4.24
CA THR A 64 7.86 8.14 -3.99
C THR A 64 6.62 7.49 -4.57
N LYS A 65 5.57 7.45 -3.76
CA LYS A 65 4.23 7.04 -4.14
C LYS A 65 3.33 8.27 -4.28
N LYS A 66 2.36 8.19 -5.19
CA LYS A 66 1.48 9.29 -5.56
C LYS A 66 0.02 8.82 -5.57
N TRP A 67 -0.89 9.71 -5.19
CA TRP A 67 -2.33 9.45 -5.09
C TRP A 67 -2.70 8.47 -3.98
N ILE A 68 -1.95 8.47 -2.88
CA ILE A 68 -2.17 7.53 -1.79
C ILE A 68 -3.28 8.06 -0.90
N THR A 69 -4.47 7.47 -1.04
CA THR A 69 -5.66 7.83 -0.25
C THR A 69 -5.44 7.50 1.23
N GLY A 70 -5.73 8.45 2.12
CA GLY A 70 -5.44 8.37 3.56
C GLY A 70 -3.96 8.36 3.89
N GLY A 71 -3.09 8.73 2.94
CA GLY A 71 -1.65 8.66 3.10
C GLY A 71 -1.12 9.61 4.18
N CYS A 72 -1.76 10.77 4.39
CA CYS A 72 -1.37 11.72 5.44
C CYS A 72 -1.67 11.22 6.86
N GLU A 73 -2.73 10.41 7.02
CA GLU A 73 -3.25 10.00 8.32
C GLU A 73 -2.96 8.53 8.66
N SER A 74 -2.32 7.77 7.76
CA SER A 74 -2.01 6.36 8.01
C SER A 74 -0.73 6.17 8.79
N GLU A 75 -0.76 5.27 9.77
CA GLU A 75 0.41 4.73 10.47
C GLU A 75 1.02 3.53 9.73
N TYR A 76 0.23 2.84 8.90
CA TYR A 76 0.66 1.69 8.13
C TYR A 76 0.52 1.92 6.62
N PHE A 77 1.51 1.47 5.85
CA PHE A 77 1.55 1.57 4.39
C PHE A 77 1.82 0.20 3.79
N THR A 78 0.80 -0.39 3.18
CA THR A 78 0.94 -1.59 2.36
C THR A 78 1.53 -1.19 1.01
N THR A 79 2.83 -1.39 0.82
CA THR A 79 3.62 -0.69 -0.21
C THR A 79 4.23 -1.65 -1.21
N ALA A 80 4.03 -1.39 -2.50
CA ALA A 80 4.72 -2.12 -3.57
C ALA A 80 6.12 -1.55 -3.80
N VAL A 81 7.13 -2.42 -3.80
CA VAL A 81 8.54 -2.06 -3.94
C VAL A 81 9.26 -3.02 -4.88
N ARG A 82 10.38 -2.56 -5.44
CA ARG A 82 11.31 -3.34 -6.26
C ARG A 82 12.37 -3.93 -5.35
N THR A 83 12.38 -5.26 -5.19
CA THR A 83 13.45 -6.02 -4.50
C THR A 83 14.31 -6.82 -5.47
N GLY A 84 13.79 -7.08 -6.68
CA GLY A 84 14.47 -7.87 -7.71
C GLY A 84 14.67 -7.11 -9.03
N GLY A 85 14.78 -7.85 -10.12
CA GLY A 85 15.00 -7.32 -11.47
C GLY A 85 13.79 -6.59 -12.08
N LYS A 86 13.86 -6.31 -13.38
CA LYS A 86 12.77 -5.66 -14.13
C LYS A 86 11.52 -6.55 -14.22
N GLY A 87 10.36 -5.91 -14.45
CA GLY A 87 9.08 -6.60 -14.62
C GLY A 87 8.46 -7.11 -13.31
N GLN A 88 7.43 -7.94 -13.48
CA GLN A 88 6.55 -8.40 -12.39
C GLN A 88 7.29 -9.23 -11.33
N ASN A 89 8.25 -10.06 -11.77
CA ASN A 89 9.03 -10.96 -10.92
C ASN A 89 10.12 -10.25 -10.10
N GLY A 90 10.15 -8.92 -10.07
CA GLY A 90 11.02 -8.14 -9.19
C GLY A 90 10.26 -7.30 -8.16
N VAL A 91 8.93 -7.41 -8.12
CA VAL A 91 8.06 -6.63 -7.25
C VAL A 91 7.75 -7.43 -5.98
N SER A 92 7.91 -6.78 -4.83
CA SER A 92 7.52 -7.26 -3.50
C SER A 92 6.51 -6.32 -2.86
N MET A 93 5.83 -6.80 -1.83
CA MET A 93 4.96 -6.00 -0.97
C MET A 93 5.56 -5.93 0.43
N LEU A 94 5.70 -4.72 0.97
CA LEU A 94 6.15 -4.49 2.34
C LEU A 94 5.05 -3.80 3.15
N LEU A 95 4.94 -4.15 4.42
CA LEU A 95 4.25 -3.35 5.42
C LEU A 95 5.24 -2.32 5.98
N ILE A 96 5.10 -1.06 5.61
CA ILE A 96 5.96 0.01 6.11
C ILE A 96 5.19 0.75 7.20
N GLU A 97 5.82 0.96 8.36
CA GLU A 97 5.25 1.78 9.44
C GLU A 97 5.68 3.23 9.26
N ARG A 98 4.81 4.18 9.62
CA ARG A 98 5.17 5.59 9.71
C ARG A 98 6.31 5.76 10.71
N GLY A 99 7.35 6.48 10.30
CA GLY A 99 8.51 6.73 11.14
C GLY A 99 9.63 7.44 10.38
N PRO A 100 10.87 7.37 10.89
CA PRO A 100 12.03 7.96 10.22
C PRO A 100 12.16 7.50 8.76
N GLY A 101 12.36 8.45 7.86
CA GLY A 101 12.45 8.19 6.42
C GLY A 101 11.11 8.03 5.71
N VAL A 102 9.97 8.25 6.38
CA VAL A 102 8.64 8.27 5.76
C VAL A 102 8.03 9.68 5.87
N GLU A 103 7.91 10.36 4.74
CA GLU A 103 7.33 11.70 4.66
C GLU A 103 6.06 11.68 3.82
N THR A 104 5.08 12.51 4.18
CA THR A 104 3.79 12.56 3.48
C THR A 104 3.36 14.00 3.22
N THR A 105 2.98 14.29 1.97
CA THR A 105 2.53 15.61 1.54
C THR A 105 1.16 15.52 0.93
N HIS A 106 0.20 16.28 1.47
CA HIS A 106 -1.19 16.28 0.99
C HIS A 106 -1.29 16.75 -0.47
N ILE A 107 -2.17 16.10 -1.24
CA ILE A 107 -2.52 16.47 -2.61
C ILE A 107 -4.00 16.85 -2.64
N PRO A 108 -4.34 18.13 -2.88
CA PRO A 108 -5.72 18.53 -3.13
C PRO A 108 -6.28 17.81 -4.35
N THR A 109 -7.48 17.23 -4.21
CA THR A 109 -8.18 16.53 -5.31
C THR A 109 -9.57 17.10 -5.49
N SER A 110 -10.10 17.06 -6.71
CA SER A 110 -11.50 17.39 -6.99
C SER A 110 -12.48 16.32 -6.46
N TYR A 111 -11.99 15.12 -6.17
CA TYR A 111 -12.78 14.00 -5.67
C TYR A 111 -13.27 14.25 -4.25
N SER A 112 -12.35 14.47 -3.31
CA SER A 112 -12.69 14.66 -1.91
C SER A 112 -11.55 15.32 -1.14
N ALA A 113 -11.86 16.44 -0.49
CA ALA A 113 -10.94 17.10 0.43
C ALA A 113 -10.71 16.28 1.72
N ALA A 114 -11.62 15.38 2.06
CA ALA A 114 -11.54 14.54 3.26
C ALA A 114 -10.81 13.20 3.03
N ALA A 115 -10.43 12.88 1.78
CA ALA A 115 -9.80 11.61 1.44
C ALA A 115 -8.36 11.47 1.94
N GLY A 116 -7.71 12.56 2.37
CA GLY A 116 -6.32 12.52 2.87
C GLY A 116 -5.32 12.05 1.81
N THR A 117 -5.60 12.34 0.53
CA THR A 117 -4.77 11.89 -0.59
C THR A 117 -3.38 12.53 -0.52
N ALA A 118 -2.33 11.72 -0.66
CA ALA A 118 -0.96 12.19 -0.42
C ALA A 118 0.06 11.69 -1.44
N TYR A 119 1.16 12.43 -1.56
CA TYR A 119 2.46 11.86 -1.84
C TYR A 119 2.98 11.16 -0.58
N VAL A 120 3.61 10.00 -0.75
CA VAL A 120 4.33 9.30 0.31
C VAL A 120 5.75 9.07 -0.18
N THR A 121 6.73 9.71 0.44
CA THR A 121 8.14 9.64 0.08
C THR A 121 8.88 8.82 1.11
N PHE A 122 9.63 7.83 0.63
CA PHE A 122 10.54 7.00 1.41
C PHE A 122 11.98 7.46 1.15
N GLN A 123 12.68 7.88 2.20
CA GLN A 123 14.08 8.29 2.17
C GLN A 123 14.90 7.31 3.00
N ASN A 124 15.31 6.19 2.40
CA ASN A 124 15.98 5.08 3.09
C ASN A 124 15.22 4.63 4.35
N ALA A 125 13.88 4.55 4.26
CA ALA A 125 13.06 4.07 5.35
C ALA A 125 13.47 2.63 5.70
N LYS A 126 13.83 2.40 6.95
CA LYS A 126 14.35 1.11 7.42
C LYS A 126 13.20 0.21 7.85
N VAL A 127 13.00 -0.89 7.12
CA VAL A 127 11.86 -1.79 7.29
C VAL A 127 12.37 -3.20 7.61
N PRO A 128 11.94 -3.85 8.70
CA PRO A 128 12.39 -5.22 9.01
C PRO A 128 12.03 -6.22 7.90
N VAL A 129 12.83 -7.25 7.69
CA VAL A 129 12.54 -8.25 6.63
C VAL A 129 11.28 -9.07 6.92
N GLU A 130 10.92 -9.22 8.20
CA GLU A 130 9.67 -9.83 8.64
C GLU A 130 8.44 -9.01 8.26
N ASN A 131 8.61 -7.74 7.86
CA ASN A 131 7.52 -6.91 7.35
C ASN A 131 7.19 -7.18 5.86
N LEU A 132 7.81 -8.18 5.25
CA LEU A 132 7.45 -8.67 3.93
C LEU A 132 6.05 -9.30 3.94
N ILE A 133 5.18 -8.81 3.07
CA ILE A 133 3.82 -9.33 2.88
C ILE A 133 3.88 -10.40 1.79
N GLY A 134 3.63 -11.65 2.16
CA GLY A 134 3.78 -12.80 1.26
C GLY A 134 5.25 -13.15 1.05
N MET A 135 5.63 -13.43 -0.20
CA MET A 135 6.97 -13.85 -0.57
C MET A 135 7.70 -12.76 -1.37
N GLU A 136 9.02 -12.71 -1.21
CA GLU A 136 9.88 -11.78 -1.94
C GLU A 136 9.74 -12.06 -3.44
N ASN A 137 9.64 -10.99 -4.23
CA ASN A 137 9.41 -11.00 -5.68
C ASN A 137 8.05 -11.56 -6.15
N MET A 138 7.13 -11.87 -5.22
CA MET A 138 5.77 -12.32 -5.51
C MET A 138 4.72 -11.23 -5.21
N GLY A 139 5.16 -10.00 -5.01
CA GLY A 139 4.30 -8.85 -4.69
C GLY A 139 3.32 -8.50 -5.80
N PHE A 140 3.71 -8.65 -7.07
CA PHE A 140 2.80 -8.37 -8.19
C PHE A 140 1.53 -9.24 -8.15
N LEU A 141 1.67 -10.53 -7.83
CA LEU A 141 0.53 -11.44 -7.67
C LEU A 141 -0.36 -11.04 -6.48
N CYS A 142 0.25 -10.62 -5.37
CA CYS A 142 -0.49 -10.13 -4.20
C CYS A 142 -1.33 -8.89 -4.56
N ILE A 143 -0.77 -7.96 -5.34
CA ILE A 143 -1.45 -6.75 -5.80
C ILE A 143 -2.62 -7.11 -6.72
N MET A 144 -2.41 -7.98 -7.71
CA MET A 144 -3.47 -8.40 -8.63
C MET A 144 -4.61 -9.14 -7.91
N TYR A 145 -4.27 -9.98 -6.93
CA TYR A 145 -5.26 -10.60 -6.05
C TYR A 145 -6.10 -9.53 -5.33
N ASN A 146 -5.45 -8.54 -4.72
CA ASN A 146 -6.15 -7.45 -4.03
C ASN A 146 -7.06 -6.66 -4.97
N PHE A 147 -6.55 -6.23 -6.13
CA PHE A 147 -7.31 -5.44 -7.10
C PHE A 147 -8.55 -6.17 -7.62
N ASN A 148 -8.50 -7.50 -7.76
CA ASN A 148 -9.68 -8.28 -8.13
C ASN A 148 -10.80 -8.17 -7.09
N HIS A 149 -10.48 -8.19 -5.79
CA HIS A 149 -11.46 -7.99 -4.73
C HIS A 149 -11.96 -6.54 -4.66
N GLU A 150 -11.08 -5.56 -4.87
CA GLU A 150 -11.45 -4.14 -4.91
C GLU A 150 -12.48 -3.83 -6.01
N ARG A 151 -12.36 -4.46 -7.19
CA ARG A 151 -13.33 -4.30 -8.29
C ARG A 151 -14.74 -4.70 -7.87
N TRP A 152 -14.89 -5.80 -7.14
CA TRP A 152 -16.20 -6.24 -6.64
C TRP A 152 -16.80 -5.25 -5.65
N PHE A 153 -15.98 -4.72 -4.75
CA PHE A 153 -16.41 -3.68 -3.81
C PHE A 153 -16.93 -2.43 -4.55
N ILE A 154 -16.19 -1.96 -5.57
CA ILE A 154 -16.58 -0.79 -6.37
C ILE A 154 -17.92 -1.03 -7.07
N ILE A 155 -18.13 -2.22 -7.67
CA ILE A 155 -19.40 -2.57 -8.32
C ILE A 155 -20.56 -2.46 -7.33
N ALA A 156 -20.44 -3.09 -6.16
CA ALA A 156 -21.49 -3.07 -5.15
C ALA A 156 -21.78 -1.65 -4.65
N TYR A 157 -20.73 -0.86 -4.41
CA TYR A 157 -20.85 0.54 -3.97
C TYR A 157 -21.58 1.40 -5.01
N ILE A 158 -21.18 1.31 -6.29
CA ILE A 158 -21.79 2.10 -7.36
C ILE A 158 -23.25 1.71 -7.58
N LEU A 159 -23.58 0.42 -7.57
CA LEU A 159 -24.99 -0.03 -7.69
C LEU A 159 -25.86 0.56 -6.57
N SER A 160 -25.37 0.56 -5.33
CA SER A 160 -26.08 1.16 -4.20
C SER A 160 -26.21 2.68 -4.35
N ALA A 161 -25.15 3.37 -4.76
CA ALA A 161 -25.16 4.82 -4.94
C ALA A 161 -26.11 5.25 -6.07
N THR A 162 -26.08 4.55 -7.21
CA THR A 162 -26.96 4.82 -8.35
C THR A 162 -28.43 4.62 -7.99
N ARG A 163 -28.77 3.60 -7.19
CA ARG A 163 -30.13 3.43 -6.68
C ARG A 163 -30.61 4.66 -5.89
N GLY A 164 -29.76 5.19 -5.01
CA GLY A 164 -30.07 6.39 -4.25
C GLY A 164 -30.29 7.64 -5.12
N VAL A 165 -29.64 7.73 -6.28
CA VAL A 165 -29.88 8.81 -7.26
C VAL A 165 -31.19 8.63 -8.01
N ILE A 166 -31.57 7.38 -8.33
CA ILE A 166 -32.80 7.09 -9.08
C ILE A 166 -34.06 7.24 -8.20
N GLU A 167 -33.95 6.92 -6.91
CA GLU A 167 -35.07 6.99 -5.95
C GLU A 167 -35.30 8.40 -5.37
N GLN A 168 -34.39 9.36 -5.63
CA GLN A 168 -34.55 10.79 -5.28
C GLN A 168 -35.29 11.56 -6.37
#